data_AF-A0A971H6Y3-F1
#
_entry.id   AF-A0A971H6Y3-F1
#
_cell.length_a   1.000
_cell.length_b   1.000
_cell.length_c   1.000
_cell.angle_alpha   90.00
_cell.angle_beta   90.00
_cell.angle_gamma   90.00
#
_symmetry.space_group_name_H-M   'P 1'
#
loop_
_entity.id
_entity.type
_entity.pdbx_description
1 polymer ?
#
loop_
_entity_poly.entity_id
_entity_poly.type
_entity_poly.pdbx_seq_one_letter_code
_entity_poly.pdbx_strand_id
1 'polypeptide(L)'
;MAKTWYPVIDYLACVECGTCVSKCPHNVYDKAKAPSPVVRRPEDCIDHCHDCKNRCPVGAIIYVGDDTCWTPPNRGAGPKQIPCSCGSAEDGIKRVLVEYLYLDLLACDRCIGTEGVLDEVMITLTPALQLAGYEVEYEKIKMDTADIAKRYRFLSSPTIRVNGQDVCQSVAENSCGCCSDLSGTDVSCRIFEHDGKTYEVPPKDMLAQAILRAVYGRIGTTGCCDAYELPANLEAFYKGKESKSTCSCKGDCCLPMCRHR
;
A
#
# COMPACT_ATOMS: atom_id res chain seq x y z
N MET A 1 -6.54 0.60 48.06
CA MET A 1 -6.64 1.56 46.94
C MET A 1 -5.22 1.99 46.61
N ALA A 2 -4.77 1.69 45.40
CA ALA A 2 -3.41 1.98 44.98
C ALA A 2 -3.39 3.30 44.19
N LYS A 3 -2.51 4.24 44.57
CA LYS A 3 -2.31 5.48 43.79
C LYS A 3 -1.38 5.27 42.59
N THR A 4 -0.66 4.15 42.58
CA THR A 4 0.44 3.87 41.65
C THR A 4 0.24 2.59 40.85
N TRP A 5 -0.85 1.84 41.07
CA TRP A 5 -1.13 0.56 40.43
C TRP A 5 -2.47 0.59 39.69
N TYR A 6 -2.44 0.55 38.36
CA TYR A 6 -3.64 0.51 37.53
C TYR A 6 -3.36 -0.08 36.14
N PRO A 7 -4.37 -0.71 35.50
CA PRO A 7 -4.19 -1.32 34.19
C PRO A 7 -4.15 -0.28 33.07
N VAL A 8 -3.27 -0.48 32.10
CA VAL A 8 -3.17 0.23 30.82
C VAL A 8 -3.38 -0.78 29.70
N ILE A 9 -4.24 -0.42 28.75
CA ILE A 9 -4.66 -1.30 27.67
C ILE A 9 -3.97 -0.88 26.37
N ASP A 10 -3.34 -1.85 25.72
CA ASP A 10 -2.93 -1.75 24.32
C ASP A 10 -4.15 -2.01 23.43
N TYR A 11 -4.77 -0.94 22.93
CA TYR A 11 -5.96 -1.02 22.08
C TYR A 11 -5.69 -1.62 20.70
N LEU A 12 -4.44 -1.62 20.22
CA LEU A 12 -4.09 -2.24 18.93
C LEU A 12 -4.01 -3.77 19.05
N ALA A 13 -3.59 -4.26 20.22
CA ALA A 13 -3.59 -5.69 20.52
C ALA A 13 -4.94 -6.21 21.04
N CYS A 14 -5.82 -5.32 21.53
CA CYS A 14 -7.09 -5.70 22.14
C CYS A 14 -8.09 -6.24 21.10
N VAL A 15 -8.56 -7.47 21.30
CA VAL A 15 -9.62 -8.09 20.48
C VAL A 15 -11.04 -7.82 21.03
N GLU A 16 -11.17 -6.85 21.93
CA GLU A 16 -12.44 -6.42 22.52
C GLU A 16 -13.32 -7.58 23.07
N CYS A 17 -12.70 -8.61 23.64
CA CYS A 17 -13.43 -9.78 24.16
C CYS A 17 -14.26 -9.51 25.43
N GLY A 18 -14.10 -8.35 26.09
CA GLY A 18 -14.86 -7.97 27.29
C GLY A 18 -14.56 -8.77 28.57
N THR A 19 -13.64 -9.73 28.55
CA THR A 19 -13.32 -10.59 29.72
C THR A 19 -12.80 -9.79 30.92
N CYS A 20 -11.94 -8.80 30.69
CA CYS A 20 -11.42 -7.93 31.76
C CYS A 20 -12.51 -7.06 32.39
N VAL A 21 -13.43 -6.52 31.60
CA VAL A 21 -14.55 -5.68 32.07
C VAL A 21 -15.56 -6.52 32.87
N SER A 22 -15.88 -7.72 32.40
CA SER A 22 -16.88 -8.60 33.02
C SER A 22 -16.38 -9.30 34.29
N LYS A 23 -15.09 -9.58 34.39
CA LYS A 23 -14.50 -10.34 35.50
C LYS A 23 -13.79 -9.48 36.54
N CYS A 24 -13.66 -8.17 36.33
CA CYS A 24 -13.16 -7.28 37.38
C CYS A 24 -14.25 -7.12 38.46
N PRO A 25 -14.01 -7.58 39.71
CA PRO A 25 -14.96 -7.35 40.81
C PRO A 25 -14.92 -5.89 41.27
N HIS A 26 -13.91 -5.14 40.83
CA HIS A 26 -13.73 -3.73 41.13
C HIS A 26 -14.29 -2.87 40.02
N ASN A 27 -14.62 -1.65 40.41
CA ASN A 27 -15.31 -0.67 39.59
C ASN A 27 -14.35 0.09 38.64
N VAL A 28 -13.21 -0.54 38.30
CA VAL A 28 -12.11 0.03 37.52
C VAL A 28 -12.51 0.36 36.09
N TYR A 29 -13.31 -0.52 35.45
CA TYR A 29 -13.75 -0.37 34.07
C TYR A 29 -15.12 0.29 33.93
N ASP A 30 -15.31 1.02 32.83
CA ASP A 30 -16.60 1.57 32.42
C ASP A 30 -17.47 0.49 31.77
N LYS A 31 -18.45 -0.02 32.52
CA LYS A 31 -19.37 -1.04 32.03
C LYS A 31 -20.27 -0.55 30.89
N ALA A 32 -20.50 0.76 30.78
CA ALA A 32 -21.30 1.33 29.69
C ALA A 32 -20.60 1.22 28.33
N LYS A 33 -19.27 1.07 28.32
CA LYS A 33 -18.45 0.94 27.10
C LYS A 33 -18.07 -0.51 26.80
N ALA A 34 -18.60 -1.47 27.54
CA ALA A 34 -18.39 -2.88 27.26
C ALA A 34 -18.85 -3.22 25.83
N PRO A 35 -18.11 -4.05 25.08
CA PRO A 35 -17.01 -4.89 25.53
C PRO A 35 -15.62 -4.22 25.51
N SER A 36 -15.50 -2.97 25.03
CA SER A 36 -14.25 -2.22 24.98
C SER A 36 -13.78 -1.81 26.39
N PRO A 37 -12.56 -2.20 26.82
CA PRO A 37 -12.12 -2.04 28.19
C PRO A 37 -11.60 -0.63 28.50
N VAL A 38 -12.51 0.31 28.75
CA VAL A 38 -12.17 1.67 29.15
C VAL A 38 -12.01 1.76 30.67
N VAL A 39 -10.82 2.14 31.14
CA VAL A 39 -10.55 2.36 32.57
C VAL A 39 -11.13 3.71 32.99
N ARG A 40 -12.05 3.70 33.95
CA ARG A 40 -12.75 4.89 34.46
C ARG A 40 -12.32 5.28 35.87
N ARG A 41 -12.00 4.30 36.72
CA ARG A 41 -11.56 4.51 38.10
C ARG A 41 -10.27 3.73 38.37
N PRO A 42 -9.12 4.23 37.90
CA PRO A 42 -7.81 3.60 38.16
C PRO A 42 -7.55 3.31 39.66
N GLU A 43 -8.00 4.20 40.54
CA GLU A 43 -7.82 4.15 41.99
C GLU A 43 -8.56 3.00 42.70
N ASP A 44 -9.60 2.46 42.05
CA ASP A 44 -10.35 1.30 42.54
C ASP A 44 -9.58 -0.01 42.32
N CYS A 45 -8.45 0.03 41.60
CA CYS A 45 -7.61 -1.13 41.40
C CYS A 45 -6.89 -1.50 42.71
N ILE A 46 -6.89 -2.80 43.01
CA ILE A 46 -6.13 -3.34 44.13
C ILE A 46 -4.67 -3.43 43.73
N ASP A 47 -3.80 -2.98 44.64
CA ASP A 47 -2.34 -3.04 44.46
C ASP A 47 -1.89 -4.48 44.20
N HIS A 48 -1.02 -4.67 43.22
CA HIS A 48 -0.53 -6.00 42.80
C HIS A 48 -1.61 -7.00 42.32
N CYS A 49 -2.81 -6.54 41.96
CA CYS A 49 -3.79 -7.39 41.28
C CYS A 49 -3.44 -7.52 39.80
N HIS A 50 -3.30 -8.75 39.28
CA HIS A 50 -3.03 -9.05 37.86
C HIS A 50 -4.18 -9.77 37.13
N ASP A 51 -5.36 -9.88 37.74
CA ASP A 51 -6.46 -10.72 37.24
C ASP A 51 -6.87 -10.42 35.80
N CYS A 52 -7.03 -9.14 35.42
CA CYS A 52 -7.42 -8.80 34.06
C CYS A 52 -6.29 -9.10 33.05
N LYS A 53 -5.02 -8.95 33.44
CA LYS A 53 -3.86 -9.33 32.63
C LYS A 53 -3.78 -10.86 32.44
N ASN A 54 -4.04 -11.64 33.49
CA ASN A 54 -4.06 -13.11 33.45
C ASN A 54 -5.18 -13.67 32.54
N ARG A 55 -6.33 -13.00 32.53
CA ARG A 55 -7.52 -13.43 31.78
C ARG A 55 -7.55 -12.89 30.34
N CYS A 56 -6.62 -12.03 29.97
CA CYS A 56 -6.56 -11.48 28.62
C CYS A 56 -5.99 -12.56 27.66
N PRO A 57 -6.76 -13.01 26.66
CA PRO A 57 -6.30 -14.07 25.74
C PRO A 57 -5.13 -13.62 24.86
N VAL A 58 -5.00 -12.31 24.64
CA VAL A 58 -4.00 -11.69 23.76
C VAL A 58 -2.91 -10.92 24.54
N GLY A 59 -2.98 -10.89 25.87
CA GLY A 59 -1.99 -10.20 26.70
C GLY A 59 -1.88 -8.69 26.48
N ALA A 60 -2.98 -8.02 26.10
CA ALA A 60 -3.04 -6.59 25.77
C ALA A 60 -3.06 -5.64 26.98
N ILE A 61 -2.83 -6.13 28.21
CA ILE A 61 -2.94 -5.32 29.43
C ILE A 61 -1.59 -5.31 30.16
N ILE A 62 -1.13 -4.12 30.53
CA ILE A 62 0.03 -3.87 31.39
C ILE A 62 -0.41 -3.09 32.64
N TYR A 63 0.44 -3.00 33.66
CA TYR A 63 0.15 -2.20 34.85
C TYR A 63 1.24 -1.16 35.05
N VAL A 64 0.83 0.06 35.42
CA VAL A 64 1.76 1.07 35.91
C VAL A 64 2.20 0.66 37.32
N GLY A 65 3.48 0.81 37.63
CA GLY A 65 4.07 0.36 38.92
C GLY A 65 4.37 -1.15 39.00
N ASP A 66 4.23 -1.90 37.90
CA ASP A 66 4.60 -3.31 37.83
C ASP A 66 6.11 -3.47 37.64
N ASP A 67 6.84 -3.42 38.74
CA ASP A 67 8.29 -3.67 38.79
C ASP A 67 8.61 -5.17 38.69
N THR A 68 7.59 -6.01 38.69
CA THR A 68 7.75 -7.43 38.48
C THR A 68 8.03 -7.67 37.00
N CYS A 69 9.14 -8.34 36.68
CA CYS A 69 9.50 -8.75 35.32
C CYS A 69 8.56 -9.86 34.80
N TRP A 70 7.29 -9.79 35.16
CA TRP A 70 6.27 -10.81 35.00
C TRP A 70 5.70 -10.76 33.58
N THR A 71 5.85 -11.88 32.89
CA THR A 71 5.34 -12.10 31.54
C THR A 71 4.11 -12.99 31.59
N PRO A 72 2.98 -12.58 30.96
CA PRO A 72 1.77 -13.39 30.99
C PRO A 72 1.94 -14.72 30.23
N PRO A 73 1.34 -15.81 30.71
CA PRO A 73 1.49 -17.15 30.12
C PRO A 73 0.95 -17.26 28.68
N ASN A 74 0.07 -16.34 28.26
CA ASN A 74 -0.57 -16.35 26.95
C ASN A 74 0.05 -15.38 25.92
N ARG A 75 1.20 -14.76 26.22
CA ARG A 75 1.88 -13.90 25.25
C ARG A 75 2.66 -14.79 24.27
N GLY A 76 2.06 -15.12 23.12
CA GLY A 76 2.85 -15.47 21.94
C GLY A 76 3.89 -14.38 21.71
N ALA A 77 5.14 -14.74 21.47
CA ALA A 77 6.31 -13.87 21.48
C ALA A 77 6.07 -12.53 20.74
N GLY A 78 5.68 -11.50 21.50
CA GLY A 78 5.62 -10.11 21.06
C GLY A 78 7.00 -9.46 21.18
N PRO A 79 7.26 -8.38 20.43
CA PRO A 79 8.61 -7.87 20.25
C PRO A 79 9.21 -7.47 21.60
N LYS A 80 10.44 -7.93 21.83
CA LYS A 80 11.25 -7.54 22.99
C LYS A 80 11.24 -6.02 23.10
N GLN A 81 11.08 -5.52 24.32
CA GLN A 81 11.20 -4.10 24.66
C GLN A 81 12.46 -3.53 23.99
N ILE A 82 12.27 -2.53 23.12
CA ILE A 82 13.35 -1.70 22.63
C ILE A 82 13.83 -0.89 23.84
N PRO A 83 15.12 -0.94 24.22
CA PRO A 83 15.63 -0.09 25.28
C PRO A 83 15.47 1.36 24.84
N CYS A 84 14.85 2.18 25.68
CA CYS A 84 14.81 3.63 25.49
C CYS A 84 16.25 4.17 25.40
N SER A 85 16.72 4.36 24.17
CA SER A 85 17.92 5.13 23.88
C SER A 85 17.47 6.51 23.44
N CYS A 86 17.67 7.48 24.31
CA CYS A 86 17.73 8.89 23.96
C CYS A 86 18.89 9.08 22.96
N GLY A 87 18.59 8.95 21.68
CA GLY A 87 19.46 9.27 20.56
C GLY A 87 18.79 10.35 19.74
N SER A 88 19.46 11.48 19.63
CA SER A 88 19.11 12.68 18.89
C SER A 88 18.34 12.42 17.60
N ALA A 89 17.26 13.17 17.39
CA ALA A 89 16.53 13.21 16.13
C ALA A 89 17.49 13.65 15.02
N GLU A 90 17.89 12.69 14.18
CA GLU A 90 18.40 13.04 12.87
C GLU A 90 17.19 13.49 12.06
N ASP A 91 17.14 14.81 11.81
CA ASP A 91 16.14 15.48 11.00
C ASP A 91 16.37 15.11 9.52
N GLY A 92 16.25 13.81 9.23
CA GLY A 92 16.24 13.27 7.89
C GLY A 92 14.83 13.42 7.37
N ILE A 93 14.61 14.44 6.52
CA ILE A 93 13.37 14.60 5.77
C ILE A 93 13.04 13.25 5.12
N LYS A 94 11.89 12.67 5.47
CA LYS A 94 11.46 11.38 4.95
C LYS A 94 10.88 11.60 3.55
N ARG A 95 11.56 11.13 2.52
CA ARG A 95 11.09 11.29 1.13
C ARG A 95 10.14 10.18 0.72
N VAL A 96 9.10 10.54 -0.02
CA VAL A 96 8.15 9.63 -0.68
C VAL A 96 8.15 9.96 -2.16
N LEU A 97 8.75 9.09 -2.96
CA LEU A 97 8.75 9.19 -4.41
C LEU A 97 7.63 8.31 -4.98
N VAL A 98 6.67 8.92 -5.67
CA VAL A 98 5.62 8.22 -6.41
C VAL A 98 5.93 8.31 -7.90
N GLU A 99 6.12 7.18 -8.56
CA GLU A 99 6.44 7.11 -9.99
C GLU A 99 5.26 6.49 -10.75
N TYR A 100 4.85 7.14 -11.83
CA TYR A 100 3.87 6.64 -12.77
C TYR A 100 4.52 6.30 -14.11
N LEU A 101 4.66 5.01 -14.39
CA LEU A 101 5.29 4.47 -15.59
C LEU A 101 4.19 4.08 -16.58
N TYR A 102 4.23 4.64 -17.79
CA TYR A 102 3.17 4.50 -18.79
C TYR A 102 3.70 4.39 -20.22
N LEU A 103 2.89 3.82 -21.13
CA LEU A 103 3.20 3.75 -22.55
C LEU A 103 2.75 5.00 -23.32
N ASP A 104 1.50 5.43 -23.13
CA ASP A 104 0.95 6.57 -23.85
C ASP A 104 -0.21 7.26 -23.10
N LEU A 105 -0.20 8.60 -23.06
CA LEU A 105 -1.25 9.41 -22.41
C LEU A 105 -2.06 10.25 -23.41
N LEU A 106 -1.98 9.94 -24.70
CA LEU A 106 -2.70 10.65 -25.75
C LEU A 106 -3.80 9.77 -26.38
N ALA A 107 -3.52 8.47 -26.51
CA ALA A 107 -4.37 7.55 -27.24
C ALA A 107 -4.81 6.32 -26.44
N CYS A 108 -4.23 6.06 -25.26
CA CYS A 108 -4.59 4.90 -24.43
C CYS A 108 -5.50 5.29 -23.26
N ASP A 109 -6.79 4.97 -23.38
CA ASP A 109 -7.81 5.30 -22.37
C ASP A 109 -7.48 4.76 -20.97
N ARG A 110 -6.83 3.59 -20.88
CA ARG A 110 -6.44 3.01 -19.58
C ARG A 110 -5.33 3.81 -18.89
N CYS A 111 -4.35 4.28 -19.65
CA CYS A 111 -3.27 5.11 -19.12
C CYS A 111 -3.79 6.51 -18.78
N ILE A 112 -4.64 7.10 -19.62
CA ILE A 112 -5.27 8.40 -19.37
C ILE A 112 -6.18 8.33 -18.13
N GLY A 113 -7.00 7.29 -18.04
CA GLY A 113 -7.88 7.07 -16.89
C GLY A 113 -7.10 6.86 -15.60
N THR A 114 -6.04 6.05 -15.64
CA THR A 114 -5.18 5.81 -14.46
C THR A 114 -4.46 7.08 -14.02
N GLU A 115 -3.96 7.89 -14.96
CA GLU A 115 -3.38 9.19 -14.65
C GLU A 115 -4.37 10.10 -13.93
N GLY A 116 -5.59 10.24 -14.46
CA GLY A 116 -6.61 11.09 -13.85
C GLY A 116 -6.96 10.67 -12.42
N VAL A 117 -7.12 9.36 -12.18
CA VAL A 117 -7.36 8.85 -10.83
C VAL A 117 -6.16 9.11 -9.91
N LEU A 118 -4.95 8.86 -10.38
CA LEU A 118 -3.74 9.03 -9.57
C LEU A 118 -3.49 10.51 -9.23
N ASP A 119 -3.70 11.42 -10.18
CA ASP A 119 -3.59 12.87 -9.96
C ASP A 119 -4.53 13.32 -8.83
N GLU A 120 -5.79 12.88 -8.84
CA GLU A 120 -6.76 13.19 -7.79
C GLU A 120 -6.34 12.64 -6.41
N VAL A 121 -5.78 11.42 -6.39
CA VAL A 121 -5.27 10.80 -5.15
C VAL A 121 -4.07 11.58 -4.62
N MET A 122 -3.12 11.97 -5.48
CA MET A 122 -1.93 12.72 -5.09
C MET A 122 -2.28 14.13 -4.59
N ILE A 123 -3.27 14.82 -5.19
CA ILE A 123 -3.80 16.10 -4.69
C ILE A 123 -4.30 15.95 -3.25
N THR A 124 -4.93 14.82 -2.94
CA THR A 124 -5.51 14.56 -1.61
C THR A 124 -4.47 14.13 -0.59
N LEU A 125 -3.53 13.26 -0.97
CA LEU A 125 -2.56 12.66 -0.05
C LEU A 125 -1.33 13.52 0.20
N THR A 126 -0.89 14.31 -0.79
CA THR A 126 0.33 15.12 -0.66
C THR A 126 0.28 16.06 0.56
N PRO A 127 -0.81 16.82 0.80
CA PRO A 127 -0.90 17.66 2.00
C PRO A 127 -0.86 16.86 3.30
N ALA A 128 -1.52 15.69 3.33
CA ALA A 128 -1.53 14.84 4.52
C ALA A 128 -0.15 14.25 4.85
N LEU A 129 0.61 13.86 3.82
CA LEU A 129 1.97 13.36 3.96
C LEU A 129 2.95 14.47 4.36
N GLN A 130 2.82 15.67 3.79
CA GLN A 130 3.60 16.85 4.19
C GLN A 130 3.36 17.23 5.64
N LEU A 131 2.10 17.18 6.11
CA LEU A 131 1.77 17.39 7.53
C LEU A 131 2.41 16.34 8.44
N ALA A 132 2.61 15.11 7.94
CA ALA A 132 3.31 14.06 8.65
C ALA A 132 4.85 14.14 8.55
N GLY A 133 5.39 15.21 7.95
CA GLY A 133 6.82 15.47 7.82
C GLY A 133 7.50 14.76 6.64
N TYR A 134 6.72 14.33 5.65
CA TYR A 134 7.27 13.73 4.43
C TYR A 134 7.41 14.77 3.31
N GLU A 135 8.50 14.66 2.55
CA GLU A 135 8.66 15.35 1.27
C GLU A 135 8.17 14.41 0.16
N VAL A 136 7.14 14.83 -0.58
CA VAL A 136 6.50 13.99 -1.61
C VAL A 136 6.92 14.47 -2.99
N GLU A 137 7.46 13.56 -3.78
CA GLU A 137 7.81 13.76 -5.19
C GLU A 137 6.89 12.88 -6.05
N TYR A 138 6.36 13.43 -7.14
CA TYR A 138 5.48 12.71 -8.06
C TYR A 138 5.98 12.86 -9.50
N GLU A 139 6.42 11.76 -10.10
CA GLU A 139 7.03 11.74 -11.43
C GLU A 139 6.24 10.86 -12.40
N LYS A 140 6.09 11.34 -13.64
CA LYS A 140 5.43 10.63 -14.74
C LYS A 140 6.49 10.28 -15.79
N ILE A 141 6.74 8.98 -16.02
CA ILE A 141 7.82 8.48 -16.86
C ILE A 141 7.23 7.72 -18.07
N LYS A 142 7.40 8.28 -19.27
CA LYS A 142 7.00 7.62 -20.51
C LYS A 142 8.01 6.53 -20.89
N MET A 143 7.54 5.30 -21.03
CA MET A 143 8.32 4.15 -21.51
C MET A 143 8.42 4.18 -23.05
N ASP A 144 9.01 5.24 -23.60
CA ASP A 144 8.96 5.52 -25.04
C ASP A 144 9.71 4.46 -25.89
N THR A 145 10.78 3.88 -25.33
CA THR A 145 11.61 2.87 -25.97
C THR A 145 11.82 1.63 -25.09
N ALA A 146 12.15 0.50 -25.72
CA ALA A 146 12.46 -0.75 -25.03
C ALA A 146 13.65 -0.62 -24.06
N ASP A 147 14.63 0.24 -24.38
CA ASP A 147 15.77 0.50 -23.50
C ASP A 147 15.36 1.20 -22.21
N ILE A 148 14.41 2.14 -22.28
CA ILE A 148 13.84 2.80 -21.09
C ILE A 148 13.07 1.76 -20.27
N ALA A 149 12.21 0.96 -20.89
CA ALA A 149 11.47 -0.11 -20.19
C ALA A 149 12.41 -1.10 -19.48
N LYS A 150 13.53 -1.47 -20.09
CA LYS A 150 14.56 -2.33 -19.48
C LYS A 150 15.23 -1.67 -18.26
N ARG A 151 15.64 -0.40 -18.38
CA ARG A 151 16.26 0.35 -17.26
C ARG A 151 15.35 0.42 -16.05
N TYR A 152 14.07 0.63 -16.27
CA TYR A 152 13.07 0.73 -15.20
C TYR A 152 12.46 -0.63 -14.81
N ARG A 153 12.89 -1.74 -15.40
CA ARG A 153 12.31 -3.08 -15.18
C ARG A 153 10.77 -3.05 -15.29
N PHE A 154 10.26 -2.36 -16.30
CA PHE A 154 8.84 -2.12 -16.49
C PHE A 154 8.14 -3.40 -16.96
N LEU A 155 7.16 -3.90 -16.22
CA LEU A 155 6.49 -5.16 -16.58
C LEU A 155 5.28 -4.91 -17.48
N SER A 156 4.46 -3.92 -17.14
CA SER A 156 3.21 -3.65 -17.85
C SER A 156 2.70 -2.23 -17.62
N SER A 157 1.97 -1.70 -18.60
CA SER A 157 1.33 -0.38 -18.49
C SER A 157 -0.11 -0.50 -18.05
N PRO A 158 -0.63 0.39 -17.19
CA PRO A 158 0.11 1.37 -16.38
C PRO A 158 0.80 0.73 -15.15
N THR A 159 1.93 1.26 -14.69
CA THR A 159 2.57 0.84 -13.42
C THR A 159 2.75 2.04 -12.49
N ILE A 160 2.41 1.87 -11.22
CA ILE A 160 2.57 2.89 -10.18
C ILE A 160 3.52 2.33 -9.12
N ARG A 161 4.55 3.09 -8.76
CA ARG A 161 5.51 2.72 -7.73
C ARG A 161 5.56 3.77 -6.64
N VAL A 162 5.81 3.32 -5.42
CA VAL A 162 6.07 4.18 -4.26
C VAL A 162 7.40 3.74 -3.67
N ASN A 163 8.38 4.64 -3.67
CA ASN A 163 9.77 4.36 -3.28
C ASN A 163 10.36 3.12 -3.99
N GLY A 164 10.10 3.01 -5.30
CA GLY A 164 10.55 1.90 -6.14
C GLY A 164 9.76 0.59 -5.99
N GLN A 165 8.82 0.50 -5.05
CA GLN A 165 7.95 -0.66 -4.87
C GLN A 165 6.64 -0.50 -5.64
N ASP A 166 6.29 -1.48 -6.46
CA ASP A 166 5.01 -1.50 -7.19
C ASP A 166 3.81 -1.60 -6.22
N VAL A 167 2.76 -0.81 -6.47
CA VAL A 167 1.54 -0.77 -5.66
C VAL A 167 0.73 -2.06 -5.73
N CYS A 168 0.88 -2.88 -6.78
CA CYS A 168 0.26 -4.21 -6.81
C CYS A 168 1.28 -5.31 -6.49
N GLN A 169 0.82 -6.32 -5.75
CA GLN A 169 1.63 -7.49 -5.37
C GLN A 169 1.81 -8.50 -6.52
N SER A 170 0.91 -8.49 -7.50
CA SER A 170 0.95 -9.33 -8.70
C SER A 170 0.58 -8.52 -9.94
N VAL A 171 1.08 -8.97 -11.10
CA VAL A 171 0.73 -8.40 -12.41
C VAL A 171 -0.30 -9.31 -13.06
N ALA A 172 -1.46 -8.76 -13.37
CA ALA A 172 -2.49 -9.39 -14.20
C ALA A 172 -2.72 -8.53 -15.46
N GLU A 173 -3.04 -9.16 -16.58
CA GLU A 173 -3.12 -8.49 -17.89
C GLU A 173 -4.31 -8.98 -18.71
N ASN A 174 -4.87 -8.10 -19.54
CA ASN A 174 -5.83 -8.45 -20.59
C ASN A 174 -5.54 -7.65 -21.88
N SER A 175 -6.06 -8.13 -23.02
CA SER A 175 -5.88 -7.43 -24.31
C SER A 175 -6.38 -5.99 -24.22
N CYS A 176 -5.60 -5.07 -24.77
CA CYS A 176 -5.87 -3.65 -24.81
C CYS A 176 -5.97 -3.17 -26.25
N GLY A 177 -7.19 -2.84 -26.69
CA GLY A 177 -7.44 -2.34 -28.05
C GLY A 177 -6.58 -1.13 -28.38
N CYS A 178 -6.51 -0.14 -27.49
CA CYS A 178 -5.77 1.11 -27.73
C CYS A 178 -4.26 0.87 -27.93
N CYS A 179 -3.63 0.06 -27.06
CA CYS A 179 -2.20 -0.26 -27.22
C CYS A 179 -1.96 -1.14 -28.44
N SER A 180 -2.91 -2.00 -28.79
CA SER A 180 -2.83 -2.83 -29.98
C SER A 180 -2.95 -2.02 -31.27
N ASP A 181 -3.80 -0.98 -31.27
CA ASP A 181 -3.90 -0.03 -32.37
C ASP A 181 -2.64 0.82 -32.49
N LEU A 182 -2.04 1.23 -31.38
CA LEU A 182 -0.79 2.00 -31.36
C LEU A 182 0.39 1.22 -31.94
N SER A 183 0.56 -0.04 -31.54
CA SER A 183 1.65 -0.90 -32.02
C SER A 183 1.32 -1.62 -33.34
N GLY A 184 0.05 -1.79 -33.70
CA GLY A 184 -0.36 -2.65 -34.81
C GLY A 184 -0.20 -4.16 -34.52
N THR A 185 -0.09 -4.55 -33.24
CA THR A 185 0.05 -5.92 -32.75
C THR A 185 -0.86 -6.13 -31.55
N ASP A 186 -1.35 -7.34 -31.26
CA ASP A 186 -2.16 -7.56 -30.05
C ASP A 186 -1.29 -7.38 -28.78
N VAL A 187 -1.62 -6.37 -27.97
CA VAL A 187 -0.87 -5.99 -26.77
C VAL A 187 -1.78 -6.15 -25.56
N SER A 188 -1.32 -6.93 -24.58
CA SER A 188 -1.98 -7.06 -23.28
C SER A 188 -1.44 -6.01 -22.30
N CYS A 189 -2.35 -5.28 -21.68
CA CYS A 189 -2.03 -4.25 -20.68
C CYS A 189 -2.55 -4.63 -19.31
N ARG A 190 -2.00 -3.97 -18.29
CA ARG A 190 -2.25 -4.26 -16.89
C ARG A 190 -3.72 -4.07 -16.52
N ILE A 191 -4.20 -4.98 -15.68
CA ILE A 191 -5.43 -4.83 -14.91
C ILE A 191 -5.12 -4.87 -13.42
N PHE A 192 -5.99 -4.26 -12.64
CA PHE A 192 -5.84 -4.06 -11.21
C PHE A 192 -6.87 -4.92 -10.47
N GLU A 193 -6.42 -5.72 -9.52
CA GLU A 193 -7.30 -6.48 -8.64
C GLU A 193 -7.45 -5.78 -7.29
N HIS A 194 -8.69 -5.52 -6.90
CA HIS A 194 -9.03 -4.89 -5.63
C HIS A 194 -10.39 -5.40 -5.14
N ASP A 195 -10.48 -5.79 -3.87
CA ASP A 195 -11.69 -6.36 -3.25
C ASP A 195 -12.35 -7.51 -4.05
N GLY A 196 -11.53 -8.36 -4.66
CA GLY A 196 -11.99 -9.50 -5.47
C GLY A 196 -12.59 -9.13 -6.84
N LYS A 197 -12.43 -7.87 -7.28
CA LYS A 197 -12.86 -7.38 -8.58
C LYS A 197 -11.66 -6.93 -9.42
N THR A 198 -11.79 -7.04 -10.73
CA THR A 198 -10.80 -6.61 -11.71
C THR A 198 -11.19 -5.27 -12.32
N TYR A 199 -10.22 -4.36 -12.44
CA TYR A 199 -10.38 -3.01 -12.97
C TYR A 199 -9.35 -2.72 -14.05
N GLU A 200 -9.77 -2.08 -15.14
CA GLU A 200 -8.84 -1.59 -16.18
C GLU A 200 -8.20 -0.24 -15.81
N VAL A 201 -8.90 0.52 -14.98
CA VAL A 201 -8.44 1.76 -14.36
C VAL A 201 -8.59 1.57 -12.85
N PRO A 202 -7.53 1.70 -12.05
CA PRO A 202 -7.58 1.41 -10.62
C PRO A 202 -8.52 2.40 -9.91
N PRO A 203 -9.32 1.97 -8.92
CA PRO A 203 -10.15 2.89 -8.16
C PRO A 203 -9.31 3.72 -7.16
N LYS A 204 -9.83 4.90 -6.78
CA LYS A 204 -9.11 5.88 -5.93
C LYS A 204 -8.69 5.30 -4.59
N ASP A 205 -9.57 4.52 -3.96
CA ASP A 205 -9.33 3.92 -2.65
C ASP A 205 -8.23 2.85 -2.70
N MET A 206 -8.14 2.06 -3.78
CA MET A 206 -7.05 1.11 -3.99
C MET A 206 -5.70 1.84 -4.01
N LEU A 207 -5.57 2.89 -4.81
CA LEU A 207 -4.33 3.66 -4.91
C LEU A 207 -3.99 4.36 -3.60
N ALA A 208 -4.97 4.98 -2.95
CA ALA A 208 -4.75 5.66 -1.68
C ALA A 208 -4.29 4.67 -0.60
N GLN A 209 -4.93 3.50 -0.49
CA GLN A 209 -4.51 2.45 0.43
C GLN A 209 -3.10 1.94 0.12
N ALA A 210 -2.77 1.72 -1.16
CA ALA A 210 -1.47 1.22 -1.54
C ALA A 210 -0.34 2.21 -1.23
N ILE A 211 -0.55 3.50 -1.53
CA ILE A 211 0.42 4.57 -1.21
C ILE A 211 0.61 4.67 0.30
N LEU A 212 -0.47 4.72 1.08
CA LEU A 212 -0.37 4.79 2.54
C LEU A 212 0.28 3.55 3.14
N ARG A 213 -0.01 2.35 2.61
CA ARG A 213 0.66 1.11 3.03
C ARG A 213 2.14 1.10 2.67
N ALA A 214 2.54 1.66 1.53
CA ALA A 214 3.95 1.77 1.18
C ALA A 214 4.70 2.77 2.07
N VAL A 215 4.06 3.88 2.45
CA VAL A 215 4.65 4.90 3.34
C VAL A 215 4.73 4.44 4.80
N TYR A 216 3.67 3.83 5.33
CA TYR A 216 3.54 3.50 6.76
C TYR A 216 3.66 2.01 7.08
N GLY A 217 3.57 1.14 6.08
CA GLY A 217 3.71 -0.30 6.26
C GLY A 217 5.13 -0.66 6.70
N ARG A 218 5.25 -1.65 7.58
CA ARG A 218 6.54 -2.26 7.87
C ARG A 218 7.08 -2.83 6.57
N ILE A 219 8.24 -2.34 6.14
CA ILE A 219 9.00 -2.91 5.03
C ILE A 219 9.27 -4.37 5.39
N GLY A 220 8.46 -5.28 4.85
CA GLY A 220 8.90 -6.65 4.63
C GLY A 220 10.00 -6.51 3.58
N THR A 221 11.25 -6.64 4.00
CA THR A 221 12.40 -6.67 3.10
C THR A 221 12.23 -7.88 2.18
N THR A 222 11.55 -7.69 1.07
CA THR A 222 11.54 -8.63 -0.03
C THR A 222 12.77 -8.29 -0.87
N GLY A 223 13.89 -8.94 -0.55
CA GLY A 223 14.93 -9.22 -1.55
C GLY A 223 14.31 -10.07 -2.67
N CYS A 224 14.86 -10.22 -3.86
CA CYS A 224 16.26 -10.23 -4.26
C CYS A 224 16.34 -9.98 -5.77
N CYS A 225 17.57 -9.80 -6.23
CA CYS A 225 18.02 -9.67 -7.60
C CYS A 225 17.68 -10.87 -8.50
N ASP A 226 16.45 -10.92 -9.02
CA ASP A 226 16.17 -11.71 -10.21
C ASP A 226 16.66 -10.96 -11.47
N ALA A 227 17.23 -11.69 -12.42
CA ALA A 227 17.56 -11.17 -13.74
C ALA A 227 16.27 -10.70 -14.43
N TYR A 228 16.24 -9.45 -14.88
CA TYR A 228 15.10 -8.90 -15.59
C TYR A 228 15.21 -9.20 -17.08
N GLU A 229 14.14 -9.75 -17.65
CA GLU A 229 13.95 -9.89 -19.09
C GLU A 229 12.70 -9.10 -19.51
N LEU A 230 12.73 -8.53 -20.73
CA LEU A 230 11.61 -7.75 -21.25
C LEU A 230 10.42 -8.69 -21.46
N PRO A 231 9.25 -8.46 -20.84
CA PRO A 231 8.14 -9.39 -20.97
C PRO A 231 7.50 -9.34 -22.38
N ALA A 232 6.83 -10.44 -22.76
CA ALA A 232 6.34 -10.66 -24.12
C ALA A 232 5.35 -9.60 -24.62
N ASN A 233 4.53 -9.03 -23.73
CA ASN A 233 3.62 -7.92 -24.01
C ASN A 233 4.38 -6.67 -24.52
N LEU A 234 5.49 -6.30 -23.86
CA LEU A 234 6.30 -5.15 -24.23
C LEU A 234 7.14 -5.42 -25.47
N GLU A 235 7.64 -6.65 -25.65
CA GLU A 235 8.26 -7.03 -26.92
C GLU A 235 7.32 -6.85 -28.11
N ALA A 236 6.07 -7.32 -27.97
CA ALA A 236 5.05 -7.18 -29.02
C ALA A 236 4.72 -5.71 -29.30
N PHE A 237 4.61 -4.89 -28.25
CA PHE A 237 4.36 -3.46 -28.37
C PHE A 237 5.48 -2.73 -29.13
N TYR A 238 6.74 -2.91 -28.72
CA TYR A 238 7.87 -2.20 -29.33
C TYR A 238 8.16 -2.67 -30.75
N LYS A 239 8.11 -3.99 -31.02
CA LYS A 239 8.24 -4.53 -32.39
C LYS A 239 7.14 -3.98 -33.31
N GLY A 240 5.91 -3.89 -32.81
CA GLY A 240 4.80 -3.30 -33.54
C GLY A 240 5.05 -1.82 -33.86
N LYS A 241 5.41 -1.01 -32.86
CA LYS A 241 5.72 0.42 -33.03
C LYS A 241 6.81 0.66 -34.09
N GLU A 242 7.87 -0.15 -34.09
CA GLU A 242 8.94 -0.08 -35.09
C GLU A 242 8.44 -0.43 -36.50
N SER A 243 7.64 -1.50 -36.65
CA SER A 243 7.06 -1.91 -37.94
C SER A 243 6.09 -0.88 -38.53
N LYS A 244 5.34 -0.18 -37.68
CA LYS A 244 4.41 0.87 -38.07
C LYS A 244 5.14 2.17 -38.46
N SER A 245 6.27 2.47 -37.80
CA SER A 245 7.13 3.62 -38.14
C SER A 245 7.89 3.45 -39.46
N THR A 246 8.20 2.21 -39.85
CA THR A 246 8.83 1.88 -41.14
C THR A 246 7.83 1.84 -42.30
N CYS A 247 6.54 1.71 -42.01
CA CYS A 247 5.46 1.90 -42.98
C CYS A 247 5.14 3.41 -43.14
N SER A 248 6.16 4.21 -43.46
CA SER A 248 5.94 5.57 -43.95
C SER A 248 5.43 5.45 -45.38
N CYS A 249 4.13 5.62 -45.56
CA CYS A 249 3.48 5.71 -46.87
C CYS A 249 4.10 6.83 -47.70
N LYS A 250 5.16 6.51 -48.45
CA LYS A 250 5.55 7.23 -49.65
C LYS A 250 4.93 6.50 -50.83
N GLY A 251 3.83 7.04 -51.34
CA GLY A 251 3.26 6.61 -52.61
C GLY A 251 1.76 6.84 -52.65
N ASP A 252 1.33 7.77 -53.50
CA ASP A 252 -0.05 7.99 -53.91
C ASP A 252 -0.83 6.67 -54.08
N CYS A 253 -1.89 6.51 -53.30
CA CYS A 253 -3.00 5.65 -53.64
C CYS A 253 -4.29 6.34 -53.19
N CYS A 254 -4.74 7.28 -53.99
CA CYS A 254 -6.14 7.67 -54.04
C CYS A 254 -7.01 6.41 -54.23
N LEU A 255 -7.99 6.23 -53.35
CA LEU A 255 -9.23 5.50 -53.63
C LEU A 255 -9.78 5.96 -55.00
N PRO A 256 -10.51 5.13 -55.78
CA PRO A 256 -11.61 4.30 -55.25
C PRO A 256 -11.80 2.93 -55.92
N MET A 257 -12.55 2.03 -55.26
CA MET A 257 -13.50 1.05 -55.83
C MET A 257 -13.59 -0.20 -54.93
N CYS A 258 -14.52 -0.19 -53.98
CA CYS A 258 -15.15 -1.43 -53.51
C CYS A 258 -16.50 -1.56 -54.22
N ARG A 259 -16.50 -2.25 -55.36
CA ARG A 259 -17.68 -2.80 -56.03
C ARG A 259 -17.60 -4.33 -55.98
N HIS A 260 -18.71 -4.93 -55.53
CA HIS A 260 -19.10 -6.34 -55.62
C HIS A 260 -18.31 -7.31 -54.71
N ARG A 261 -18.98 -8.16 -53.92
CA ARG A 261 -20.08 -9.04 -54.30
C ARG A 261 -21.01 -9.34 -53.12
#